data_AF-A0A161HCQ6-F1
#
_entry.id   AF-A0A161HCQ6-F1
#
_cell.length_a   1.000
_cell.length_b   1.000
_cell.length_c   1.000
_cell.angle_alpha   90.00
_cell.angle_beta   90.00
_cell.angle_gamma   90.00
#
_symmetry.space_group_name_H-M   'P 1'
#
loop_
_entity.id
_entity.type
_entity.pdbx_description
1 polymer ?
#
loop_
_entity_poly.entity_id
_entity_poly.type
_entity_poly.pdbx_seq_one_letter_code
_entity_poly.pdbx_strand_id
1 'polypeptide(L)'
;MGALAERIGAGLAAFAPGFVHVKICSTFDSGAEIGNVAVLVQGLAEALGIADIAVLAGQPSLGRYGVFGTLFARGPDGQVHRIDRHPVMAVHPVTPMHEADLGRHLAALGLHSLHKVGRGQAGGAFPRLYDLLDQGDVAQAGTDLAAAGRPLVVMGASSVAEAWLAAQPARPQTPPPRPATSGPIFAFAGSRSSLTTAQVGAAQGLARLPITPVALMQGGADLHAARDWALEWLSRGRIA
;
A
#
# COMPACT_ATOMS: atom_id res chain seq x y z
N MET A 1 14.52 10.41 7.76
CA MET A 1 13.63 9.26 7.98
C MET A 1 13.88 8.57 9.33
N GLY A 2 15.14 8.39 9.78
CA GLY A 2 15.47 7.79 11.10
C GLY A 2 14.75 8.42 12.30
N ALA A 3 14.85 9.74 12.48
CA ALA A 3 14.13 10.44 13.56
C ALA A 3 12.60 10.32 13.49
N LEU A 4 12.01 10.04 12.31
CA LEU A 4 10.58 9.74 12.21
C LEU A 4 10.30 8.31 12.71
N ALA A 5 11.13 7.34 12.30
CA ALA A 5 11.02 5.96 12.73
C ALA A 5 11.16 5.82 14.25
N GLU A 6 12.11 6.53 14.86
CA GLU A 6 12.28 6.59 16.33
C GLU A 6 11.03 7.13 17.03
N ARG A 7 10.48 8.26 16.57
CA ARG A 7 9.26 8.84 17.17
C ARG A 7 8.05 7.91 17.05
N ILE A 8 7.85 7.29 15.88
CA ILE A 8 6.77 6.32 15.68
C ILE A 8 6.99 5.09 16.55
N GLY A 9 8.22 4.55 16.56
CA GLY A 9 8.60 3.39 17.35
C GLY A 9 8.37 3.60 18.84
N ALA A 10 8.77 4.75 19.39
CA ALA A 10 8.51 5.10 20.79
C ALA A 10 6.99 5.14 21.10
N GLY A 11 6.18 5.69 20.19
CA GLY A 11 4.73 5.67 20.33
C GLY A 11 4.12 4.27 20.27
N LEU A 12 4.64 3.40 19.39
CA LEU A 12 4.18 2.03 19.24
C LEU A 12 4.66 1.10 20.37
N ALA A 13 5.83 1.38 20.98
CA ALA A 13 6.41 0.56 22.04
C ALA A 13 5.46 0.40 23.25
N ALA A 14 4.67 1.45 23.55
CA ALA A 14 3.67 1.41 24.61
C ALA A 14 2.59 0.33 24.42
N PHE A 15 2.39 -0.18 23.19
CA PHE A 15 1.41 -1.21 22.86
C PHE A 15 2.02 -2.62 22.79
N ALA A 16 3.34 -2.76 22.94
CA ALA A 16 4.08 -4.02 22.83
C ALA A 16 3.62 -4.90 21.64
N PRO A 17 3.64 -4.39 20.40
CA PRO A 17 3.04 -5.08 19.26
C PRO A 17 3.82 -6.36 18.91
N GLY A 18 3.12 -7.48 18.81
CA GLY A 18 3.67 -8.73 18.25
C GLY A 18 3.78 -8.73 16.72
N PHE A 19 3.14 -7.77 16.04
CA PHE A 19 3.18 -7.67 14.59
C PHE A 19 3.04 -6.21 14.17
N VAL A 20 4.01 -5.69 13.41
CA VAL A 20 4.01 -4.33 12.91
C VAL A 20 3.99 -4.35 11.39
N HIS A 21 2.90 -3.86 10.80
CA HIS A 21 2.80 -3.70 9.34
C HIS A 21 3.33 -2.33 8.92
N VAL A 22 4.48 -2.31 8.25
CA VAL A 22 4.98 -1.12 7.55
C VAL A 22 4.37 -1.09 6.15
N LYS A 23 3.25 -0.37 6.03
CA LYS A 23 2.52 -0.24 4.77
C LYS A 23 3.31 0.60 3.76
N ILE A 24 3.67 -0.01 2.64
CA ILE A 24 4.34 0.66 1.51
C ILE A 24 3.52 0.49 0.21
N CYS A 25 3.87 1.22 -0.84
CA CYS A 25 3.23 1.05 -2.14
C CYS A 25 3.48 -0.36 -2.70
N SER A 26 2.50 -0.95 -3.37
CA SER A 26 2.62 -2.31 -3.97
C SER A 26 3.64 -2.41 -5.09
N THR A 27 4.12 -1.27 -5.60
CA THR A 27 5.12 -1.15 -6.64
C THR A 27 6.54 -0.98 -6.10
N PHE A 28 6.71 -0.95 -4.76
CA PHE A 28 8.02 -0.85 -4.08
C PHE A 28 8.87 0.36 -4.49
N ASP A 29 8.25 1.36 -5.10
CA ASP A 29 8.89 2.60 -5.51
C ASP A 29 9.37 3.38 -4.28
N SER A 30 10.66 3.67 -4.27
CA SER A 30 11.34 4.37 -3.20
C SER A 30 12.66 4.90 -3.72
N GLY A 31 13.14 6.04 -3.19
CA GLY A 31 14.35 6.70 -3.67
C GLY A 31 15.35 6.92 -2.54
N ALA A 32 16.64 6.67 -2.80
CA ALA A 32 17.69 6.83 -1.79
C ALA A 32 17.79 8.28 -1.26
N GLU A 33 17.65 9.27 -2.15
CA GLU A 33 17.93 10.69 -1.87
C GLU A 33 16.79 11.44 -1.15
N ILE A 34 15.55 10.92 -1.18
CA ILE A 34 14.36 11.61 -0.63
C ILE A 34 13.81 10.95 0.65
N GLY A 35 14.53 9.95 1.15
CA GLY A 35 14.07 9.03 2.19
C GLY A 35 13.44 7.77 1.60
N ASN A 36 13.73 6.63 2.22
CA ASN A 36 13.34 5.33 1.67
C ASN A 36 12.73 4.39 2.70
N VAL A 37 12.05 3.36 2.18
CA VAL A 37 11.33 2.36 2.97
C VAL A 37 12.25 1.47 3.81
N ALA A 38 13.48 1.21 3.36
CA ALA A 38 14.45 0.40 4.08
C ALA A 38 14.93 1.10 5.36
N VAL A 39 15.15 2.42 5.33
CA VAL A 39 15.51 3.20 6.53
C VAL A 39 14.34 3.23 7.53
N LEU A 40 13.09 3.34 7.05
CA LEU A 40 11.92 3.35 7.92
C LEU A 40 11.73 2.00 8.63
N VAL A 41 11.80 0.88 7.88
CA VAL A 41 11.58 -0.46 8.47
C VAL A 41 12.68 -0.81 9.48
N GLN A 42 13.94 -0.50 9.17
CA GLN A 42 15.07 -0.75 10.08
C GLN A 42 14.99 0.13 11.33
N GLY A 43 14.67 1.42 11.19
CA GLY A 43 14.53 2.30 12.35
C GLY A 43 13.35 1.93 13.25
N LEU A 44 12.24 1.44 12.68
CA LEU A 44 11.11 0.92 13.47
C LEU A 44 11.47 -0.38 14.19
N ALA A 45 12.15 -1.30 13.49
CA ALA A 45 12.66 -2.54 14.06
C ALA A 45 13.59 -2.27 15.25
N GLU A 46 14.55 -1.35 15.09
CA GLU A 46 15.47 -0.92 16.14
C GLU A 46 14.74 -0.27 17.32
N ALA A 47 13.88 0.72 17.07
CA ALA A 47 13.16 1.43 18.11
C ALA A 47 12.20 0.54 18.93
N LEU A 48 11.73 -0.57 18.35
CA LEU A 48 10.86 -1.54 19.00
C LEU A 48 11.62 -2.75 19.57
N GLY A 49 12.92 -2.87 19.32
CA GLY A 49 13.70 -4.05 19.70
C GLY A 49 13.28 -5.33 18.97
N ILE A 50 12.73 -5.21 17.76
CA ILE A 50 12.26 -6.34 16.94
C ILE A 50 13.30 -6.64 15.87
N ALA A 51 14.01 -7.76 15.98
CA ALA A 51 15.07 -8.12 15.04
C ALA A 51 14.56 -8.70 13.70
N ASP A 52 13.38 -9.32 13.73
CA ASP A 52 12.89 -10.12 12.61
C ASP A 52 12.06 -9.28 11.64
N ILE A 53 12.61 -9.07 10.45
CA ILE A 53 12.00 -8.29 9.36
C ILE A 53 11.56 -9.21 8.23
N ALA A 54 10.32 -9.07 7.77
CA ALA A 54 9.82 -9.73 6.57
C ALA A 54 9.34 -8.74 5.51
N VAL A 55 9.43 -9.15 4.25
CA VAL A 55 8.96 -8.40 3.09
C VAL A 55 8.03 -9.27 2.27
N LEU A 56 6.82 -8.78 1.99
CA LEU A 56 5.85 -9.48 1.12
C LEU A 56 5.86 -8.85 -0.28
N ALA A 57 6.46 -9.55 -1.23
CA ALA A 57 6.62 -9.09 -2.62
C ALA A 57 5.35 -9.32 -3.43
N GLY A 58 4.45 -8.34 -3.44
CA GLY A 58 3.30 -8.33 -4.32
C GLY A 58 2.00 -7.92 -3.64
N GLN A 59 0.95 -7.87 -4.45
CA GLN A 59 -0.42 -7.61 -4.08
C GLN A 59 -1.32 -8.24 -5.15
N PRO A 60 -1.56 -9.57 -5.10
CA PRO A 60 -2.27 -10.28 -6.17
C PRO A 60 -3.66 -9.72 -6.46
N SER A 61 -4.43 -9.33 -5.43
CA SER A 61 -5.76 -8.68 -5.61
C SER A 61 -5.72 -7.36 -6.38
N LEU A 62 -4.57 -6.71 -6.47
CA LEU A 62 -4.37 -5.50 -7.27
C LEU A 62 -3.57 -5.77 -8.56
N GLY A 63 -3.26 -7.02 -8.88
CA GLY A 63 -2.46 -7.37 -10.07
C GLY A 63 -0.98 -7.03 -9.94
N ARG A 64 -0.40 -7.19 -8.74
CA ARG A 64 1.05 -7.11 -8.50
C ARG A 64 1.53 -8.46 -8.00
N TYR A 65 2.61 -8.96 -8.57
CA TYR A 65 3.04 -10.34 -8.42
C TYR A 65 4.53 -10.40 -8.13
N GLY A 66 4.93 -11.16 -7.12
CA GLY A 66 6.33 -11.48 -6.83
C GLY A 66 6.62 -12.93 -7.18
N VAL A 67 7.60 -13.17 -8.06
CA VAL A 67 8.06 -14.52 -8.40
C VAL A 67 9.57 -14.50 -8.62
N PHE A 68 10.27 -15.45 -8.03
CA PHE A 68 11.73 -15.53 -8.01
C PHE A 68 12.37 -14.24 -7.49
N GLY A 69 11.74 -13.56 -6.52
CA GLY A 69 12.14 -12.26 -5.99
C GLY A 69 11.96 -11.09 -6.94
N THR A 70 11.41 -11.32 -8.13
CA THR A 70 11.16 -10.28 -9.15
C THR A 70 9.73 -9.76 -9.04
N LEU A 71 9.57 -8.44 -8.99
CA LEU A 71 8.27 -7.79 -8.94
C LEU A 71 7.72 -7.52 -10.35
N PHE A 72 6.46 -7.88 -10.53
CA PHE A 72 5.66 -7.62 -11.72
C PHE A 72 4.40 -6.84 -11.34
N ALA A 73 3.89 -6.04 -12.27
CA ALA A 73 2.66 -5.29 -12.07
C ALA A 73 1.85 -5.18 -13.36
N ARG A 74 0.52 -5.23 -13.25
CA ARG A 74 -0.39 -4.99 -14.36
C ARG A 74 -0.43 -3.50 -14.71
N GLY A 75 -0.14 -3.19 -15.96
CA GLY A 75 -0.15 -1.84 -16.52
C GLY A 75 -1.54 -1.36 -16.94
N PRO A 76 -1.65 -0.07 -17.34
CA PRO A 76 -2.88 0.49 -17.90
C PRO A 76 -3.34 -0.19 -19.19
N ASP A 77 -2.42 -0.84 -19.91
CA ASP A 77 -2.66 -1.66 -21.10
C ASP A 77 -3.24 -3.05 -20.76
N GLY A 78 -3.45 -3.35 -19.48
CA GLY A 78 -3.97 -4.63 -18.99
C GLY A 78 -2.93 -5.75 -18.98
N GLN A 79 -1.71 -5.52 -19.47
CA GLN A 79 -0.65 -6.52 -19.52
C GLN A 79 0.18 -6.51 -18.24
N VAL A 80 0.79 -7.64 -17.92
CA VAL A 80 1.71 -7.75 -16.78
C VAL A 80 3.13 -7.46 -17.24
N HIS A 81 3.77 -6.49 -16.60
CA HIS A 81 5.14 -6.07 -16.90
C HIS A 81 6.03 -6.35 -15.70
N ARG A 82 7.31 -6.65 -15.94
CA ARG A 82 8.32 -6.46 -14.89
C ARG A 82 8.30 -5.00 -14.46
N ILE A 83 8.46 -4.73 -13.16
CA ILE A 83 8.27 -3.37 -12.63
C ILE A 83 9.25 -2.35 -13.25
N ASP A 84 10.46 -2.79 -13.61
CA ASP A 84 11.50 -2.01 -14.29
C ASP A 84 11.20 -1.68 -15.76
N ARG A 85 10.18 -2.30 -16.34
CA ARG A 85 9.69 -2.07 -17.71
C ARG A 85 8.24 -1.59 -17.75
N HIS A 86 7.62 -1.44 -16.59
CA HIS A 86 6.23 -1.02 -16.48
C HIS A 86 6.06 0.42 -16.99
N PRO A 87 5.11 0.71 -17.90
CA PRO A 87 5.04 1.98 -18.64
C PRO A 87 4.87 3.22 -17.76
N VAL A 88 4.34 3.04 -16.55
CA VAL A 88 4.23 4.11 -15.53
C VAL A 88 5.38 4.10 -14.52
N MET A 89 5.81 2.92 -14.04
CA MET A 89 6.70 2.85 -12.88
C MET A 89 8.17 3.01 -13.27
N ALA A 90 8.55 2.58 -14.47
CA ALA A 90 9.91 2.75 -14.99
C ALA A 90 10.30 4.22 -15.21
N VAL A 91 9.30 5.10 -15.37
CA VAL A 91 9.46 6.54 -15.59
C VAL A 91 8.72 7.37 -14.53
N HIS A 92 8.48 6.79 -13.34
CA HIS A 92 7.80 7.49 -12.26
C HIS A 92 8.56 8.79 -11.92
N PRO A 93 7.89 9.95 -11.81
CA PRO A 93 8.56 11.25 -11.78
C PRO A 93 9.39 11.53 -10.52
N VAL A 94 9.23 10.70 -9.48
CA VAL A 94 9.89 10.89 -8.17
C VAL A 94 10.73 9.68 -7.79
N THR A 95 10.21 8.47 -8.02
CA THR A 95 10.78 7.19 -7.58
C THR A 95 10.73 6.17 -8.72
N PRO A 96 11.43 6.42 -9.84
CA PRO A 96 11.40 5.50 -10.97
C PRO A 96 11.97 4.12 -10.57
N MET A 97 11.29 3.06 -10.99
CA MET A 97 11.71 1.68 -10.76
C MET A 97 12.60 1.22 -11.90
N HIS A 98 13.89 1.02 -11.62
CA HIS A 98 14.88 0.54 -12.60
C HIS A 98 15.40 -0.87 -12.31
N GLU A 99 15.03 -1.44 -11.17
CA GLU A 99 15.37 -2.79 -10.76
C GLU A 99 14.08 -3.52 -10.36
N ALA A 100 13.91 -4.73 -10.88
CA ALA A 100 12.75 -5.55 -10.61
C ALA A 100 13.04 -6.65 -9.59
N ASP A 101 14.30 -7.06 -9.41
CA ASP A 101 14.71 -7.92 -8.32
C ASP A 101 14.63 -7.14 -7.00
N LEU A 102 13.64 -7.46 -6.17
CA LEU A 102 13.41 -6.75 -4.92
C LEU A 102 14.52 -6.94 -3.90
N GLY A 103 15.25 -8.05 -3.95
CA GLY A 103 16.44 -8.24 -3.11
C GLY A 103 17.50 -7.20 -3.43
N ARG A 104 17.77 -6.99 -4.72
CA ARG A 104 18.74 -5.98 -5.21
C ARG A 104 18.24 -4.55 -4.99
N HIS A 105 16.97 -4.29 -5.30
CA HIS A 105 16.35 -2.97 -5.11
C HIS A 105 16.40 -2.54 -3.64
N LEU A 106 16.00 -3.43 -2.72
CA LEU A 106 16.02 -3.14 -1.28
C LEU A 106 17.44 -3.05 -0.73
N ALA A 107 18.39 -3.85 -1.24
CA ALA A 107 19.81 -3.72 -0.89
C ALA A 107 20.36 -2.34 -1.27
N ALA A 108 20.02 -1.83 -2.46
CA ALA A 108 20.40 -0.48 -2.89
C ALA A 108 19.81 0.63 -1.98
N LEU A 109 18.71 0.34 -1.27
CA LEU A 109 18.11 1.25 -0.29
C LEU A 109 18.65 1.05 1.14
N GLY A 110 19.46 0.00 1.36
CA GLY A 110 20.09 -0.29 2.65
C GLY A 110 19.55 -1.51 3.39
N LEU A 111 18.59 -2.27 2.85
CA LEU A 111 18.08 -3.50 3.43
C LEU A 111 18.66 -4.72 2.69
N HIS A 112 19.67 -5.34 3.29
CA HIS A 112 20.50 -6.37 2.67
C HIS A 112 20.11 -7.77 3.14
N SER A 113 20.70 -8.78 2.49
CA SER A 113 20.69 -10.19 2.95
C SER A 113 19.30 -10.79 3.14
N LEU A 114 18.32 -10.38 2.33
CA LEU A 114 16.98 -10.96 2.35
C LEU A 114 17.01 -12.42 1.89
N HIS A 115 16.57 -13.32 2.76
CA HIS A 115 16.35 -14.73 2.44
C HIS A 115 15.06 -14.88 1.64
N LYS A 116 15.18 -15.28 0.37
CA LYS A 116 14.03 -15.50 -0.51
C LYS A 116 13.24 -16.73 -0.05
N VAL A 117 11.95 -16.54 0.16
CA VAL A 117 10.98 -17.59 0.44
C VAL A 117 10.13 -17.74 -0.81
N GLY A 118 10.29 -18.88 -1.49
CA GLY A 118 9.52 -19.17 -2.69
C GLY A 118 8.04 -19.37 -2.39
N ARG A 119 7.24 -19.37 -3.46
CA ARG A 119 5.80 -19.64 -3.41
C ARG A 119 5.48 -20.92 -2.64
N GLY A 120 4.50 -20.85 -1.75
CA GLY A 120 4.07 -21.98 -0.93
C GLY A 120 5.11 -22.52 0.07
N GLN A 121 6.27 -21.87 0.24
CA GLN A 121 7.33 -22.35 1.13
C GLN A 121 7.26 -21.68 2.52
N ALA A 122 7.81 -22.38 3.51
CA ALA A 122 8.11 -21.82 4.82
C ALA A 122 9.49 -21.16 4.82
N GLY A 123 9.62 -20.03 5.50
CA GLY A 123 10.88 -19.30 5.58
C GLY A 123 11.87 -19.90 6.58
N GLY A 124 13.16 -19.75 6.27
CA GLY A 124 14.28 -20.08 7.16
C GLY A 124 14.68 -18.91 8.07
N ALA A 125 15.90 -18.42 7.95
CA ALA A 125 16.37 -17.25 8.70
C ALA A 125 15.70 -15.95 8.25
N PHE A 126 15.59 -14.98 9.16
CA PHE A 126 15.26 -13.59 8.86
C PHE A 126 16.53 -12.80 8.51
N PRO A 127 16.43 -11.71 7.73
CA PRO A 127 15.21 -11.12 7.17
C PRO A 127 14.71 -11.87 5.92
N ARG A 128 13.38 -11.93 5.71
CA ARG A 128 12.75 -12.77 4.66
C ARG A 128 12.13 -11.94 3.54
N LEU A 129 12.11 -12.46 2.31
CA LEU A 129 11.40 -11.91 1.15
C LEU A 129 10.48 -12.99 0.54
N TYR A 130 9.17 -12.83 0.70
CA TYR A 130 8.17 -13.78 0.22
C TYR A 130 7.69 -13.46 -1.19
N ASP A 131 7.75 -14.43 -2.09
CA ASP A 131 7.10 -14.37 -3.40
C ASP A 131 5.58 -14.56 -3.27
N LEU A 132 4.81 -13.68 -3.91
CA LEU A 132 3.34 -13.71 -3.92
C LEU A 132 2.79 -13.65 -5.36
N LEU A 133 2.38 -14.78 -5.93
CA LEU A 133 1.73 -14.80 -7.25
C LEU A 133 0.20 -14.76 -7.14
N ASP A 134 -0.36 -15.40 -6.13
CA ASP A 134 -1.80 -15.53 -5.93
C ASP A 134 -2.19 -15.39 -4.46
N GLN A 135 -3.49 -15.46 -4.15
CA GLN A 135 -3.98 -15.32 -2.78
C GLN A 135 -3.68 -16.53 -1.88
N GLY A 136 -3.37 -17.69 -2.46
CA GLY A 136 -2.87 -18.83 -1.71
C GLY A 136 -1.48 -18.55 -1.15
N ASP A 137 -0.59 -17.95 -1.95
CA ASP A 137 0.73 -17.51 -1.49
C ASP A 137 0.63 -16.49 -0.34
N VAL A 138 -0.32 -15.54 -0.42
CA VAL A 138 -0.57 -14.55 0.64
C VAL A 138 -1.00 -15.21 1.95
N ALA A 139 -1.96 -16.14 1.88
CA ALA A 139 -2.43 -16.87 3.06
C ALA A 139 -1.30 -17.71 3.68
N GLN A 140 -0.51 -18.40 2.84
CA GLN A 140 0.61 -19.23 3.29
C GLN A 140 1.72 -18.40 3.95
N ALA A 141 2.06 -17.23 3.39
CA ALA A 141 3.00 -16.31 4.00
C ALA A 141 2.50 -15.85 5.38
N GLY A 142 1.19 -15.60 5.51
CA GLY A 142 0.55 -15.31 6.79
C GLY A 142 0.73 -16.41 7.83
N THR A 143 0.42 -17.66 7.44
CA THR A 143 0.59 -18.84 8.31
C THR A 143 2.04 -19.00 8.76
N ASP A 144 3.01 -18.88 7.83
CA ASP A 144 4.43 -19.01 8.15
C ASP A 144 4.95 -17.89 9.07
N LEU A 145 4.50 -16.65 8.85
CA LEU A 145 4.84 -15.52 9.73
C LEU A 145 4.22 -15.70 11.13
N ALA A 146 2.97 -16.17 11.23
CA ALA A 146 2.35 -16.45 12.52
C ALA A 146 3.06 -17.59 13.28
N ALA A 147 3.55 -18.60 12.55
CA ALA A 147 4.30 -19.72 13.13
C ALA A 147 5.66 -19.31 13.72
N ALA A 148 6.20 -18.14 13.39
CA ALA A 148 7.44 -17.64 13.98
C ALA A 148 7.34 -17.42 15.50
N GLY A 149 6.12 -17.17 16.02
CA GLY A 149 5.82 -17.11 17.45
C GLY A 149 6.53 -16.00 18.23
N ARG A 150 6.97 -14.94 17.54
CA ARG A 150 7.79 -13.84 18.07
C ARG A 150 7.41 -12.52 17.38
N PRO A 151 7.74 -11.35 17.95
CA PRO A 151 7.46 -10.06 17.32
C PRO A 151 8.10 -9.93 15.93
N LEU A 152 7.34 -9.38 14.98
CA LEU A 152 7.80 -9.18 13.60
C LEU A 152 7.53 -7.76 13.11
N VAL A 153 8.45 -7.20 12.32
CA VAL A 153 8.19 -6.04 11.47
C VAL A 153 8.03 -6.51 10.03
N VAL A 154 6.84 -6.35 9.45
CA VAL A 154 6.51 -6.84 8.11
C VAL A 154 6.21 -5.67 7.19
N MET A 155 7.03 -5.52 6.15
CA MET A 155 6.89 -4.49 5.14
C MET A 155 6.21 -5.04 3.88
N GLY A 156 5.28 -4.27 3.33
CA GLY A 156 4.62 -4.62 2.07
C GLY A 156 3.36 -3.83 1.82
N ALA A 157 2.62 -4.23 0.78
CA ALA A 157 1.34 -3.64 0.43
C ALA A 157 0.22 -4.06 1.40
N SER A 158 -1.03 -4.02 0.95
CA SER A 158 -2.17 -4.51 1.73
C SER A 158 -2.14 -6.02 1.93
N SER A 159 -1.35 -6.75 1.14
CA SER A 159 -1.10 -8.18 1.20
C SER A 159 -0.55 -8.61 2.56
N VAL A 160 0.17 -7.74 3.27
CA VAL A 160 0.59 -8.00 4.65
C VAL A 160 -0.60 -8.06 5.60
N ALA A 161 -1.56 -7.15 5.47
CA ALA A 161 -2.78 -7.17 6.26
C ALA A 161 -3.67 -8.36 5.87
N GLU A 162 -3.77 -8.67 4.57
CA GLU A 162 -4.46 -9.87 4.07
C GLU A 162 -3.84 -11.16 4.62
N ALA A 163 -2.51 -11.28 4.59
CA ALA A 163 -1.77 -12.41 5.15
C ALA A 163 -1.98 -12.55 6.66
N TRP A 164 -1.88 -11.43 7.40
CA TRP A 164 -2.16 -11.43 8.83
C TRP A 164 -3.58 -11.90 9.13
N LEU A 165 -4.59 -11.35 8.44
CA LEU A 165 -5.99 -11.75 8.60
C LEU A 165 -6.22 -13.23 8.26
N ALA A 166 -5.58 -13.75 7.21
CA ALA A 166 -5.69 -15.14 6.80
C ALA A 166 -5.11 -16.12 7.83
N ALA A 167 -4.14 -15.68 8.63
CA ALA A 167 -3.53 -16.48 9.69
C ALA A 167 -4.34 -16.48 11.00
N GLN A 168 -5.29 -15.55 11.16
CA GLN A 168 -6.13 -15.47 12.35
C GLN A 168 -7.22 -16.56 12.31
N PRO A 169 -7.66 -17.06 13.48
CA PRO A 169 -8.82 -17.95 13.54
C PRO A 169 -10.03 -17.24 12.91
N ALA A 170 -10.84 -18.01 12.16
CA ALA A 170 -12.01 -17.51 11.47
C ALA A 170 -12.92 -16.73 12.44
N ARG A 171 -12.98 -15.42 12.26
CA ARG A 171 -13.90 -14.55 12.98
C ARG A 171 -15.18 -14.41 12.14
N PRO A 172 -16.38 -14.56 12.73
CA PRO A 172 -17.62 -14.23 12.04
C PRO A 172 -17.51 -12.79 11.52
N GLN A 173 -17.57 -12.61 10.20
CA GLN A 173 -17.65 -11.27 9.63
C GLN A 173 -19.08 -10.77 9.83
N THR A 174 -19.27 -9.90 10.82
CA THR A 174 -20.44 -9.05 10.85
C THR A 174 -20.29 -8.02 9.73
N PRO A 175 -21.31 -7.84 8.86
CA PRO A 175 -21.29 -6.74 7.90
C PRO A 175 -21.01 -5.45 8.67
N PRO A 176 -20.10 -4.58 8.18
CA PRO A 176 -19.93 -3.29 8.81
C PRO A 176 -21.31 -2.62 8.90
N PRO A 177 -21.67 -2.03 10.04
CA PRO A 177 -22.93 -1.32 10.14
C PRO A 177 -22.97 -0.30 9.01
N ARG A 178 -24.09 -0.25 8.28
CA ARG A 178 -24.28 0.81 7.28
C ARG A 178 -24.04 2.13 8.01
N PRO A 179 -23.14 3.00 7.53
CA PRO A 179 -22.96 4.30 8.15
C PRO A 179 -24.33 4.97 8.24
N ALA A 180 -24.75 5.31 9.45
CA ALA A 180 -26.07 5.88 9.75
C ALA A 180 -26.15 7.36 9.32
N THR A 181 -25.45 7.74 8.25
CA THR A 181 -25.44 9.10 7.76
C THR A 181 -26.67 9.31 6.89
N SER A 182 -27.69 9.96 7.44
CA SER A 182 -28.90 10.40 6.74
C SER A 182 -28.72 11.75 6.02
N GLY A 183 -27.47 12.15 5.74
CA GLY A 183 -27.11 13.44 5.18
C GLY A 183 -26.54 13.37 3.76
N PRO A 184 -26.43 14.51 3.08
CA PRO A 184 -25.86 14.60 1.73
C PRO A 184 -24.38 14.16 1.75
N ILE A 185 -23.96 13.41 0.73
CA ILE A 185 -22.60 12.89 0.61
C ILE A 185 -21.78 13.81 -0.31
N PHE A 186 -20.67 14.33 0.21
CA PHE A 186 -19.63 14.97 -0.59
C PHE A 186 -18.52 13.97 -0.88
N ALA A 187 -18.14 13.80 -2.14
CA ALA A 187 -17.01 12.97 -2.55
C ALA A 187 -16.04 13.79 -3.40
N PHE A 188 -14.76 13.76 -3.05
CA PHE A 188 -13.69 14.42 -3.79
C PHE A 188 -12.72 13.37 -4.35
N ALA A 189 -12.58 13.33 -5.68
CA ALA A 189 -11.72 12.37 -6.39
C ALA A 189 -10.51 13.08 -6.99
N GLY A 190 -9.36 13.02 -6.30
CA GLY A 190 -8.11 13.64 -6.77
C GLY A 190 -7.19 12.72 -7.60
N SER A 191 -7.45 11.40 -7.59
CA SER A 191 -6.62 10.42 -8.29
C SER A 191 -6.84 10.46 -9.81
N ARG A 192 -5.74 10.38 -10.57
CA ARG A 192 -5.75 10.33 -12.05
C ARG A 192 -5.67 8.91 -12.63
N SER A 193 -5.93 7.88 -11.82
CA SER A 193 -5.92 6.50 -12.31
C SER A 193 -7.15 6.18 -13.17
N SER A 194 -7.00 5.26 -14.13
CA SER A 194 -8.11 4.76 -14.95
C SER A 194 -9.23 4.13 -14.10
N LEU A 195 -8.88 3.52 -12.96
CA LEU A 195 -9.85 2.98 -12.01
C LEU A 195 -10.69 4.09 -11.37
N THR A 196 -10.07 5.19 -10.93
CA THR A 196 -10.80 6.34 -10.38
C THR A 196 -11.72 6.95 -11.44
N THR A 197 -11.27 7.06 -12.69
CA THR A 197 -12.13 7.47 -13.82
C THR A 197 -13.35 6.57 -13.98
N ALA A 198 -13.17 5.24 -13.92
CA ALA A 198 -14.26 4.28 -13.99
C ALA A 198 -15.23 4.40 -12.80
N GLN A 199 -14.73 4.59 -11.58
CA GLN A 199 -15.54 4.80 -10.37
C GLN A 199 -16.39 6.07 -10.47
N VAL A 200 -15.80 7.20 -10.90
CA VAL A 200 -16.51 8.47 -11.11
C VAL A 200 -17.55 8.34 -12.23
N GLY A 201 -17.26 7.56 -13.27
CA GLY A 201 -18.19 7.24 -14.34
C GLY A 201 -19.39 6.41 -13.87
N ALA A 202 -19.15 5.40 -13.04
CA ALA A 202 -20.16 4.49 -12.49
C ALA A 202 -21.03 5.10 -11.38
N ALA A 203 -20.59 6.21 -10.77
CA ALA A 203 -21.34 6.93 -9.74
C ALA A 203 -22.54 7.70 -10.33
N GLN A 204 -23.57 6.95 -10.72
CA GLN A 204 -24.85 7.46 -11.21
C GLN A 204 -25.65 8.08 -10.04
N GLY A 205 -26.48 9.08 -10.35
CA GLY A 205 -27.30 9.79 -9.34
C GLY A 205 -26.56 10.83 -8.51
N LEU A 206 -25.27 11.09 -8.79
CA LEU A 206 -24.50 12.17 -8.16
C LEU A 206 -24.30 13.35 -9.12
N ALA A 207 -24.50 14.56 -8.61
CA ALA A 207 -24.02 15.76 -9.29
C ALA A 207 -22.48 15.75 -9.29
N ARG A 208 -21.86 16.11 -10.43
CA ARG A 208 -20.41 16.04 -10.62
C ARG A 208 -19.91 17.37 -11.20
N LEU A 209 -18.86 17.92 -10.58
CA LEU A 209 -18.16 19.11 -11.07
C LEU A 209 -16.68 18.78 -11.31
N PRO A 210 -16.20 18.75 -12.56
CA PRO A 210 -14.78 18.64 -12.86
C PRO A 210 -14.04 19.91 -12.41
N ILE A 211 -12.90 19.74 -11.73
CA ILE A 211 -12.04 20.87 -11.30
C ILE A 211 -10.63 20.64 -11.83
N THR A 212 -10.02 21.67 -12.40
CA THR A 212 -8.63 21.60 -12.88
C THR A 212 -7.64 21.86 -11.72
N PRO A 213 -6.42 21.30 -11.76
CA PRO A 213 -5.40 21.61 -10.75
C PRO A 213 -5.11 23.11 -10.64
N VAL A 214 -5.13 23.83 -11.76
CA VAL A 214 -4.92 25.28 -11.81
C VAL A 214 -5.98 26.03 -11.00
N ALA A 215 -7.25 25.67 -11.16
CA ALA A 215 -8.36 26.26 -10.41
C ALA A 215 -8.22 26.04 -8.90
N LEU A 216 -7.70 24.88 -8.48
CA LEU A 216 -7.46 24.57 -7.06
C LEU A 216 -6.26 25.33 -6.48
N MET A 217 -5.16 25.45 -7.24
CA MET A 217 -3.91 26.03 -6.76
C MET A 217 -3.95 27.56 -6.66
N GLN A 218 -4.72 28.24 -7.52
CA GLN A 218 -4.75 29.70 -7.57
C GLN A 218 -5.64 30.34 -6.49
N GLY A 219 -6.40 29.55 -5.71
CA GLY A 219 -7.21 30.04 -4.59
C GLY A 219 -8.24 31.13 -4.94
N GLY A 220 -8.65 31.19 -6.21
CA GLY A 220 -9.40 32.32 -6.79
C GLY A 220 -10.89 32.03 -7.03
N ALA A 221 -11.48 32.81 -7.93
CA ALA A 221 -12.91 32.77 -8.24
C ALA A 221 -13.42 31.35 -8.63
N ASP A 222 -12.60 30.57 -9.32
CA ASP A 222 -12.96 29.20 -9.73
C ASP A 222 -13.09 28.24 -8.54
N LEU A 223 -12.22 28.37 -7.52
CA LEU A 223 -12.33 27.58 -6.30
C LEU A 223 -13.58 27.99 -5.49
N HIS A 224 -13.86 29.30 -5.43
CA HIS A 224 -15.06 29.81 -4.76
C HIS A 224 -16.33 29.32 -5.46
N ALA A 225 -16.37 29.38 -6.80
CA ALA A 225 -17.50 28.87 -7.58
C ALA A 225 -17.70 27.36 -7.38
N ALA A 226 -16.61 26.57 -7.34
CA ALA A 226 -16.69 25.14 -7.07
C ALA A 226 -17.20 24.83 -5.66
N ARG A 227 -16.76 25.60 -4.65
CA ARG A 227 -17.25 25.49 -3.28
C ARG A 227 -18.73 25.83 -3.19
N ASP A 228 -19.14 26.94 -3.78
CA ASP A 228 -20.52 27.42 -3.71
C ASP A 228 -21.47 26.45 -4.43
N TRP A 229 -21.05 25.92 -5.59
CA TRP A 229 -21.76 24.84 -6.28
C TRP A 229 -21.92 23.58 -5.40
N ALA A 230 -20.85 23.17 -4.70
CA ALA A 230 -20.90 22.00 -3.82
C ALA A 230 -21.86 22.22 -2.64
N LEU A 231 -21.81 23.39 -2.00
CA LEU A 231 -22.72 23.76 -0.90
C LEU A 231 -24.18 23.78 -1.35
N GLU A 232 -24.44 24.32 -2.54
CA GLU A 232 -25.78 24.32 -3.13
C GLU A 232 -26.32 22.90 -3.28
N TRP A 233 -25.56 21.99 -3.88
CA TRP A 233 -25.99 20.60 -4.07
C TRP A 233 -26.14 19.82 -2.76
N LEU A 234 -25.26 20.03 -1.79
CA LEU A 234 -25.39 19.42 -0.47
C LEU A 234 -26.66 19.90 0.24
N SER A 235 -27.01 21.19 0.13
CA SER A 235 -28.21 21.75 0.76
C SER A 235 -29.53 21.17 0.21
N ARG A 236 -29.52 20.70 -1.05
CA ARG A 236 -30.70 20.11 -1.72
C ARG A 236 -31.06 18.70 -1.23
N GLY A 237 -30.15 17.99 -0.53
CA GLY A 237 -30.42 16.70 0.12
C GLY A 237 -30.81 15.55 -0.83
N ARG A 238 -30.60 15.67 -2.14
CA ARG A 238 -31.01 14.66 -3.13
C ARG A 238 -29.83 13.95 -3.77
N ILE A 239 -29.93 12.63 -3.84
CA ILE A 239 -29.37 11.83 -4.94
C ILE A 239 -30.29 12.11 -6.14
N ALA A 240 -29.73 12.56 -7.26
CA ALA A 240 -30.46 12.93 -8.47
C ALA A 240 -31.09 11.70 -9.15
#